data_AF-A0A3D4K869-F1
#
_entry.id   AF-A0A3D4K869-F1
#
_cell.length_a   1.000
_cell.length_b   1.000
_cell.length_c   1.000
_cell.angle_alpha   90.00
_cell.angle_beta   90.00
_cell.angle_gamma   90.00
#
_symmetry.space_group_name_H-M   'P 1'
#
loop_
_entity.id
_entity.type
_entity.pdbx_description
1 polymer ?
#
loop_
_entity_poly.entity_id
_entity_poly.type
_entity_poly.pdbx_seq_one_letter_code
_entity_poly.pdbx_strand_id
1 'polypeptide(L)'
;MLALYKTYKYSSGSIVSKNLKSKVADIKNFLPEIKDISYLKISSEVSIGSGDTRPNNFGKKLSKLLKKPYLSFETGFIASIGLQSEKWRLLSGIIDSRGVHYNARSPSMLEEIILTDKIDEESVLRAENIIKFINENKITKYNTGVDIGESAYSLPYGKSILLIDQFENSKTITDKHEAYADFQKMYEYASKKYPDHNIIIKVHPETVKAKKRGFLQQ
;
A
#
# COMPACT_ATOMS: atom_id res chain seq x y z
N MET A 1 -4.70 0.99 -19.09
CA MET A 1 -4.70 1.17 -17.63
C MET A 1 -5.94 0.47 -17.09
N LEU A 2 -5.80 -0.77 -16.60
CA LEU A 2 -6.92 -1.60 -16.14
C LEU A 2 -7.29 -1.19 -14.70
N ALA A 3 -8.24 -0.28 -14.57
CA ALA A 3 -8.99 -0.06 -13.35
C ALA A 3 -10.44 -0.44 -13.64
N LEU A 4 -10.75 -1.74 -13.62
CA LEU A 4 -12.10 -2.24 -13.89
C LEU A 4 -12.47 -3.24 -12.81
N TYR A 5 -12.93 -2.69 -11.69
CA TYR A 5 -13.77 -3.45 -10.77
C TYR A 5 -15.05 -2.67 -10.42
N LYS A 6 -15.00 -1.33 -10.46
CA LYS A 6 -16.17 -0.47 -10.34
C LYS A 6 -15.94 0.85 -11.07
N THR A 7 -16.89 1.26 -11.89
CA THR A 7 -17.01 2.65 -12.35
C THR A 7 -17.67 3.45 -11.24
N TYR A 8 -17.04 4.55 -10.83
CA TYR A 8 -17.71 5.52 -9.96
C TYR A 8 -18.42 6.53 -10.87
N LYS A 9 -19.56 7.06 -10.42
CA LYS A 9 -20.36 8.04 -11.19
C LYS A 9 -20.43 9.35 -10.43
N TYR A 10 -19.26 9.92 -10.13
CA TYR A 10 -19.14 11.22 -9.47
C TYR A 10 -18.53 12.23 -10.44
N SER A 11 -19.13 13.41 -10.55
CA SER A 11 -18.65 14.51 -11.38
C SER A 11 -17.64 15.41 -10.66
N SER A 12 -17.67 15.43 -9.31
CA SER A 12 -16.83 16.27 -8.47
C SER A 12 -16.38 15.59 -7.17
N GLY A 13 -15.14 15.85 -6.77
CA GLY A 13 -14.47 15.24 -5.62
C GLY A 13 -13.81 16.26 -4.70
N SER A 14 -13.90 16.01 -3.39
CA SER A 14 -13.23 16.81 -2.37
C SER A 14 -12.09 16.02 -1.72
N ILE A 15 -10.86 16.50 -1.89
CA ILE A 15 -9.71 15.96 -1.17
C ILE A 15 -9.78 16.38 0.30
N VAL A 16 -9.80 15.41 1.20
CA VAL A 16 -9.81 15.64 2.66
C VAL A 16 -8.45 15.42 3.32
N SER A 17 -7.46 14.94 2.55
CA SER A 17 -6.10 14.65 3.03
C SER A 17 -5.09 15.59 2.39
N LYS A 18 -4.30 16.32 3.20
CA LYS A 18 -3.21 17.16 2.66
C LYS A 18 -2.23 16.35 1.81
N ASN A 19 -1.99 15.09 2.18
CA ASN A 19 -1.05 14.18 1.52
C ASN A 19 -1.47 13.79 0.10
N LEU A 20 -2.75 13.95 -0.22
CA LEU A 20 -3.28 13.69 -1.56
C LEU A 20 -3.25 14.91 -2.47
N LYS A 21 -2.97 16.12 -1.97
CA LYS A 21 -2.88 17.33 -2.80
C LYS A 21 -1.89 17.16 -3.95
N SER A 22 -0.72 16.56 -3.67
CA SER A 22 0.29 16.29 -4.69
C SER A 22 -0.06 15.12 -5.61
N LYS A 23 -1.13 14.37 -5.32
CA LYS A 23 -1.58 13.20 -6.09
C LYS A 23 -2.87 13.46 -6.88
N VAL A 24 -3.35 14.70 -6.96
CA VAL A 24 -4.59 15.02 -7.68
C VAL A 24 -4.52 14.59 -9.15
N ALA A 25 -3.38 14.78 -9.81
CA ALA A 25 -3.19 14.33 -11.19
C ALA A 25 -3.30 12.80 -11.33
N ASP A 26 -2.70 12.05 -10.41
CA ASP A 26 -2.84 10.58 -10.38
C ASP A 26 -4.28 10.17 -10.13
N ILE A 27 -4.96 10.79 -9.17
CA ILE A 27 -6.36 10.49 -8.85
C ILE A 27 -7.25 10.72 -10.08
N LYS A 28 -7.05 11.83 -10.82
CA LYS A 28 -7.78 12.09 -12.07
C LYS A 28 -7.51 11.05 -13.15
N ASN A 29 -6.31 10.45 -13.19
CA ASN A 29 -6.02 9.37 -14.13
C ASN A 29 -6.78 8.08 -13.79
N PHE A 30 -6.96 7.78 -12.50
CA PHE A 30 -7.65 6.57 -12.05
C PHE A 30 -9.17 6.74 -11.85
N LEU A 31 -9.64 7.98 -11.73
CA LEU A 31 -11.05 8.39 -11.62
C LEU A 31 -11.36 9.49 -12.65
N PRO A 32 -11.25 9.19 -13.97
CA PRO A 32 -11.42 10.18 -15.04
C PRO A 32 -12.81 10.83 -15.08
N GLU A 33 -13.82 10.18 -14.51
CA GLU A 33 -15.17 10.71 -14.34
C GLU A 33 -15.22 11.96 -13.43
N ILE A 34 -14.30 12.08 -12.46
CA ILE A 34 -14.27 13.17 -11.50
C ILE A 34 -13.48 14.35 -12.08
N LYS A 35 -14.18 15.22 -12.82
CA LYS A 35 -13.58 16.35 -13.54
C LYS A 35 -13.05 17.44 -12.60
N ASP A 36 -13.84 17.79 -11.59
CA ASP A 36 -13.48 18.79 -10.59
C ASP A 36 -13.02 18.12 -9.29
N ILE A 37 -11.72 18.22 -9.00
CA ILE A 37 -11.14 17.77 -7.73
C ILE A 37 -10.56 18.98 -7.03
N SER A 38 -11.14 19.31 -5.87
CA SER A 38 -10.78 20.48 -5.07
C SER A 38 -10.48 20.07 -3.63
N TYR A 39 -9.68 20.85 -2.91
CA TYR A 39 -9.36 20.57 -1.50
C TYR A 39 -10.45 21.10 -0.57
N LEU A 40 -10.98 20.26 0.32
CA LEU A 40 -12.02 20.60 1.31
C LEU A 40 -13.25 21.32 0.72
N LYS A 41 -13.65 20.98 -0.50
CA LYS A 41 -14.85 21.52 -1.15
C LYS A 41 -16.08 20.74 -0.68
N ILE A 42 -16.77 21.28 0.31
CA ILE A 42 -17.96 20.65 0.93
C ILE A 42 -19.01 20.29 -0.14
N SER A 43 -19.22 21.14 -1.13
CA SER A 43 -20.22 20.97 -2.19
C SER A 43 -19.93 19.88 -3.22
N SER A 44 -18.78 19.21 -3.18
CA SER A 44 -18.48 18.12 -4.12
C SER A 44 -19.37 16.88 -3.87
N GLU A 45 -19.49 15.98 -4.84
CA GLU A 45 -20.32 14.77 -4.74
C GLU A 45 -19.67 13.63 -3.95
N VAL A 46 -18.33 13.52 -3.98
CA VAL A 46 -17.58 12.50 -3.21
C VAL A 46 -16.43 13.09 -2.41
N SER A 47 -16.08 12.49 -1.28
CA SER A 47 -14.87 12.83 -0.52
C SER A 47 -13.80 11.80 -0.79
N ILE A 48 -12.55 12.25 -0.97
CA ILE A 48 -11.42 11.40 -1.31
C ILE A 48 -10.32 11.61 -0.26
N GLY A 49 -9.96 10.55 0.44
CA GLY A 49 -8.88 10.56 1.43
C GLY A 49 -7.95 9.36 1.26
N SER A 50 -7.01 9.17 2.19
CA SER A 50 -5.95 8.17 2.03
C SER A 50 -5.47 7.62 3.37
N GLY A 51 -5.84 6.38 3.67
CA GLY A 51 -5.53 5.73 4.94
C GLY A 51 -6.30 6.24 6.14
N ASP A 52 -5.88 5.81 7.32
CA ASP A 52 -6.63 6.00 8.59
C ASP A 52 -5.97 6.99 9.54
N THR A 53 -5.33 8.02 8.99
CA THR A 53 -4.78 9.11 9.80
C THR A 53 -5.89 9.99 10.39
N ARG A 54 -5.58 10.76 11.45
CA ARG A 54 -6.55 11.67 12.10
C ARG A 54 -7.32 12.58 11.11
N PRO A 55 -6.67 13.28 10.15
CA PRO A 55 -7.40 14.07 9.15
C PRO A 55 -8.35 13.26 8.27
N ASN A 56 -7.95 12.04 7.88
CA ASN A 56 -8.80 11.17 7.07
C ASN A 56 -9.98 10.63 7.86
N ASN A 57 -9.79 10.25 9.13
CA ASN A 57 -10.88 9.83 10.01
C ASN A 57 -11.87 10.98 10.26
N PHE A 58 -11.39 12.21 10.37
CA PHE A 58 -12.27 13.39 10.37
C PHE A 58 -13.03 13.53 9.06
N GLY A 59 -12.36 13.38 7.91
CA GLY A 59 -12.99 13.38 6.59
C GLY A 59 -14.07 12.30 6.43
N LYS A 60 -13.83 11.07 6.92
CA LYS A 60 -14.81 9.98 6.95
C LYS A 60 -16.03 10.33 7.80
N LYS A 61 -15.81 10.87 9.01
CA LYS A 61 -16.89 11.33 9.90
C LYS A 61 -17.71 12.45 9.26
N LEU A 62 -17.04 13.44 8.66
CA LEU A 62 -17.70 14.55 7.98
C LEU A 62 -18.52 14.07 6.77
N SER A 63 -17.97 13.18 5.95
CA SER A 63 -18.71 12.52 4.86
C SER A 63 -19.97 11.83 5.35
N LYS A 64 -19.89 11.10 6.47
CA LYS A 64 -21.07 10.45 7.07
C LYS A 64 -22.12 11.47 7.52
N LEU A 65 -21.71 12.57 8.17
CA LEU A 65 -22.62 13.65 8.59
C LEU A 65 -23.31 14.32 7.39
N LEU A 66 -22.56 14.54 6.31
CA LEU A 66 -23.07 15.14 5.07
C LEU A 66 -23.80 14.13 4.16
N LYS A 67 -23.98 12.87 4.59
CA LYS A 67 -24.56 11.78 3.79
C LYS A 67 -23.91 11.63 2.41
N LYS A 68 -22.59 11.78 2.38
CA LYS A 68 -21.77 11.84 1.17
C LYS A 68 -20.84 10.62 1.10
N PRO A 69 -20.66 10.00 -0.09
CA PRO A 69 -19.71 8.90 -0.24
C PRO A 69 -18.27 9.30 0.11
N TYR A 70 -17.49 8.31 0.53
CA TYR A 70 -16.07 8.45 0.82
C TYR A 70 -15.28 7.39 0.05
N LEU A 71 -14.23 7.80 -0.64
CA LEU A 71 -13.29 6.93 -1.32
C LEU A 71 -11.91 7.05 -0.65
N SER A 72 -11.37 5.91 -0.23
CA SER A 72 -9.96 5.79 0.11
C SER A 72 -9.16 5.56 -1.16
N PHE A 73 -8.22 6.45 -1.44
CA PHE A 73 -7.23 6.30 -2.50
C PHE A 73 -5.89 5.88 -1.90
N GLU A 74 -5.38 4.74 -2.34
CA GLU A 74 -4.06 4.22 -1.97
C GLU A 74 -3.21 3.91 -3.20
N THR A 75 -1.91 3.79 -2.96
CA THR A 75 -0.98 3.34 -4.00
C THR A 75 -1.22 1.86 -4.28
N GLY A 76 -1.24 1.45 -5.56
CA GLY A 76 -1.43 0.05 -5.90
C GLY A 76 -0.26 -0.87 -5.50
N PHE A 77 -0.50 -2.18 -5.61
CA PHE A 77 0.49 -3.21 -5.27
C PHE A 77 1.71 -3.19 -6.19
N ILE A 78 1.51 -2.83 -7.47
CA ILE A 78 2.58 -2.50 -8.44
C ILE A 78 2.49 -0.99 -8.71
N ALA A 79 3.28 -0.20 -8.00
CA ALA A 79 3.06 1.24 -7.87
C ALA A 79 3.70 2.07 -8.96
N SER A 80 4.99 1.85 -9.25
CA SER A 80 5.83 2.77 -10.02
C SER A 80 7.16 2.09 -10.43
N ILE A 81 7.98 2.78 -11.22
CA ILE A 81 9.37 2.40 -11.56
C ILE A 81 10.42 3.13 -10.70
N GLY A 82 9.99 3.59 -9.52
CA GLY A 82 10.81 4.37 -8.61
C GLY A 82 10.13 4.56 -7.26
N LEU A 83 10.83 5.10 -6.27
CA LEU A 83 10.27 5.27 -4.93
C LEU A 83 9.28 6.44 -4.87
N GLN A 84 8.39 6.40 -3.87
CA GLN A 84 7.40 7.45 -3.70
C GLN A 84 8.01 8.73 -3.12
N SER A 85 9.09 8.61 -2.35
CA SER A 85 9.91 9.75 -1.93
C SER A 85 10.51 10.52 -3.11
N GLU A 86 10.72 9.87 -4.24
CA GLU A 86 11.23 10.45 -5.50
C GLU A 86 10.12 11.00 -6.41
N LYS A 87 8.85 10.93 -5.96
CA LYS A 87 7.67 11.47 -6.65
C LYS A 87 7.45 10.89 -8.06
N TRP A 88 7.79 9.62 -8.26
CA TRP A 88 7.44 8.92 -9.50
C TRP A 88 5.92 8.83 -9.68
N ARG A 89 5.48 8.91 -10.94
CA ARG A 89 4.07 8.78 -11.31
C ARG A 89 3.55 7.39 -10.95
N LEU A 90 2.29 7.32 -10.50
CA LEU A 90 1.63 6.06 -10.21
C LEU A 90 1.21 5.33 -11.50
N LEU A 91 1.60 4.05 -11.59
CA LEU A 91 1.15 3.12 -12.63
C LEU A 91 -0.15 2.43 -12.24
N SER A 92 -0.39 2.23 -10.95
CA SER A 92 -1.66 1.72 -10.41
C SER A 92 -2.05 2.38 -9.08
N GLY A 93 -3.35 2.40 -8.82
CA GLY A 93 -3.96 2.92 -7.60
C GLY A 93 -5.06 1.99 -7.09
N ILE A 94 -5.27 1.97 -5.78
CA ILE A 94 -6.38 1.27 -5.13
C ILE A 94 -7.42 2.31 -4.73
N ILE A 95 -8.67 2.06 -5.11
CA ILE A 95 -9.81 2.91 -4.77
C ILE A 95 -10.81 2.04 -4.01
N ASP A 96 -11.02 2.36 -2.74
CA ASP A 96 -11.85 1.56 -1.83
C ASP A 96 -12.91 2.44 -1.18
N SER A 97 -14.19 2.07 -1.36
CA SER A 97 -15.34 2.79 -0.82
C SER A 97 -15.77 2.33 0.58
N ARG A 98 -15.17 1.25 1.10
CA ARG A 98 -15.47 0.65 2.42
C ARG A 98 -14.40 0.95 3.45
N GLY A 99 -13.13 0.90 3.04
CA GLY A 99 -12.01 0.97 3.97
C GLY A 99 -10.66 1.14 3.28
N VAL A 100 -9.64 0.49 3.82
CA VAL A 100 -8.32 0.31 3.21
C VAL A 100 -7.85 -1.11 3.52
N HIS A 101 -7.22 -1.78 2.54
CA HIS A 101 -6.86 -3.20 2.62
C HIS A 101 -5.95 -3.61 3.79
N TYR A 102 -5.22 -2.67 4.39
CA TYR A 102 -4.32 -2.95 5.52
C TYR A 102 -4.95 -2.68 6.90
N ASN A 103 -6.18 -2.16 6.95
CA ASN A 103 -6.86 -1.95 8.22
C ASN A 103 -7.73 -3.16 8.58
N ALA A 104 -7.21 -4.04 9.44
CA ALA A 104 -7.92 -5.22 9.91
C ALA A 104 -9.06 -4.95 10.90
N ARG A 105 -9.30 -3.68 11.31
CA ARG A 105 -10.37 -3.31 12.27
C ARG A 105 -11.69 -2.96 11.58
N SER A 106 -11.70 -2.85 10.25
CA SER A 106 -12.86 -2.47 9.46
C SER A 106 -12.87 -3.22 8.12
N PRO A 107 -14.05 -3.56 7.57
CA PRO A 107 -14.13 -4.20 6.27
C PRO A 107 -13.50 -3.35 5.15
N SER A 108 -12.95 -4.03 4.14
CA SER A 108 -12.42 -3.43 2.92
C SER A 108 -13.09 -4.02 1.68
N MET A 109 -13.02 -3.31 0.54
CA MET A 109 -13.50 -3.90 -0.72
C MET A 109 -12.67 -5.12 -1.13
N LEU A 110 -11.38 -5.16 -0.78
CA LEU A 110 -10.54 -6.33 -1.06
C LEU A 110 -11.03 -7.56 -0.28
N GLU A 111 -11.39 -7.38 1.00
CA GLU A 111 -11.96 -8.44 1.83
C GLU A 111 -13.30 -8.94 1.27
N GLU A 112 -14.16 -8.02 0.83
CA GLU A 112 -15.43 -8.37 0.18
C GLU A 112 -15.22 -9.17 -1.11
N ILE A 113 -14.29 -8.74 -1.97
CA ILE A 113 -13.92 -9.45 -3.21
C ILE A 113 -13.46 -10.87 -2.88
N ILE A 114 -12.55 -11.04 -1.90
CA ILE A 114 -12.03 -12.35 -1.50
C ILE A 114 -13.15 -13.28 -1.01
N LEU A 115 -14.14 -12.74 -0.29
CA LEU A 115 -15.19 -13.54 0.34
C LEU A 115 -16.37 -13.86 -0.58
N THR A 116 -16.64 -12.99 -1.56
CA THR A 116 -17.93 -13.02 -2.28
C THR A 116 -17.81 -13.25 -3.79
N ASP A 117 -16.64 -13.00 -4.38
CA ASP A 117 -16.47 -13.18 -5.81
C ASP A 117 -16.49 -14.66 -6.20
N LYS A 118 -17.21 -14.95 -7.29
CA LYS A 118 -17.10 -16.22 -7.98
C LYS A 118 -15.87 -16.16 -8.88
N ILE A 119 -14.89 -16.99 -8.58
CA ILE A 119 -13.67 -17.13 -9.38
C ILE A 119 -13.94 -18.21 -10.45
N ASP A 120 -13.98 -17.79 -11.70
CA ASP A 120 -14.07 -18.71 -12.85
C ASP A 120 -12.69 -19.19 -13.32
N GLU A 121 -12.68 -20.23 -14.16
CA GLU A 121 -11.45 -20.83 -14.69
C GLU A 121 -10.61 -19.83 -15.50
N GLU A 122 -11.26 -18.92 -16.23
CA GLU A 122 -10.58 -17.86 -16.98
C GLU A 122 -9.82 -16.91 -16.04
N SER A 123 -10.44 -16.52 -14.92
CA SER A 123 -9.81 -15.69 -13.90
C SER A 123 -8.64 -16.37 -13.21
N VAL A 124 -8.74 -17.68 -12.94
CA VAL A 124 -7.64 -18.49 -12.41
C VAL A 124 -6.47 -18.49 -13.38
N LEU A 125 -6.72 -18.87 -14.64
CA LEU A 125 -5.68 -18.92 -15.67
C LEU A 125 -5.02 -17.55 -15.90
N ARG A 126 -5.82 -16.48 -15.89
CA ARG A 126 -5.31 -15.11 -15.98
C ARG A 126 -4.42 -14.77 -14.77
N ALA A 127 -4.82 -15.12 -13.56
CA ALA A 127 -4.05 -14.86 -12.35
C ALA A 127 -2.72 -15.62 -12.36
N GLU A 128 -2.72 -16.90 -12.74
CA GLU A 128 -1.51 -17.73 -12.88
C GLU A 128 -0.53 -17.13 -13.89
N ASN A 129 -1.02 -16.71 -15.06
CA ASN A 129 -0.20 -16.06 -16.08
C ASN A 129 0.41 -14.73 -15.57
N ILE A 130 -0.37 -13.93 -14.83
CA ILE A 130 0.13 -12.69 -14.23
C ILE A 130 1.19 -12.96 -13.16
N ILE A 131 0.97 -13.95 -12.28
CA ILE A 131 1.94 -14.34 -11.24
C ILE A 131 3.23 -14.83 -11.89
N LYS A 132 3.13 -15.69 -12.92
CA LYS A 132 4.28 -16.16 -13.69
C LYS A 132 5.06 -14.99 -14.30
N PHE A 133 4.35 -14.08 -14.98
CA PHE A 133 4.96 -12.89 -15.59
C PHE A 133 5.67 -11.99 -14.56
N ILE A 134 5.04 -11.76 -13.39
CA ILE A 134 5.63 -10.98 -12.29
C ILE A 134 6.93 -11.62 -11.81
N ASN A 135 6.93 -12.94 -11.61
CA ASN A 135 8.10 -13.66 -11.12
C ASN A 135 9.25 -13.69 -12.13
N GLU A 136 8.96 -14.03 -13.39
CA GLU A 136 9.95 -14.08 -14.48
C GLU A 136 10.64 -12.73 -14.71
N ASN A 137 9.89 -11.64 -14.56
CA ASN A 137 10.39 -10.28 -14.76
C ASN A 137 10.80 -9.58 -13.47
N LYS A 138 10.80 -10.28 -12.32
CA LYS A 138 11.15 -9.75 -10.99
C LYS A 138 10.42 -8.44 -10.64
N ILE A 139 9.15 -8.33 -11.05
CA ILE A 139 8.34 -7.13 -10.86
C ILE A 139 8.00 -6.98 -9.37
N THR A 140 8.20 -5.78 -8.84
CA THR A 140 7.92 -5.45 -7.44
C THR A 140 7.09 -4.17 -7.35
N LYS A 141 6.74 -3.74 -6.12
CA LYS A 141 5.97 -2.52 -5.91
C LYS A 141 6.61 -1.29 -6.55
N TYR A 142 7.93 -1.14 -6.43
CA TYR A 142 8.63 0.07 -6.89
C TYR A 142 9.54 -0.18 -8.09
N ASN A 143 9.82 -1.45 -8.44
CA ASN A 143 10.73 -1.81 -9.54
C ASN A 143 12.10 -1.10 -9.47
N THR A 144 12.57 -0.83 -8.25
CA THR A 144 13.86 -0.16 -7.96
C THR A 144 14.97 -1.14 -7.57
N GLY A 145 14.66 -2.43 -7.48
CA GLY A 145 15.65 -3.44 -7.13
C GLY A 145 16.70 -3.53 -8.23
N VAL A 146 17.98 -3.49 -7.84
CA VAL A 146 19.07 -3.86 -8.75
C VAL A 146 19.24 -5.36 -8.63
N ASP A 147 19.19 -6.06 -9.76
CA ASP A 147 19.63 -7.45 -9.81
C ASP A 147 21.15 -7.46 -9.69
N ILE A 148 21.65 -7.62 -8.46
CA ILE A 148 23.08 -7.63 -8.20
C ILE A 148 23.69 -9.02 -8.47
N GLY A 149 22.89 -10.00 -8.91
CA GLY A 149 23.33 -11.38 -9.12
C GLY A 149 23.59 -12.14 -7.81
N GLU A 150 23.59 -13.46 -7.86
CA GLU A 150 23.81 -14.31 -6.68
C GLU A 150 25.20 -14.09 -6.05
N SER A 151 26.20 -13.71 -6.84
CA SER A 151 27.57 -13.50 -6.39
C SER A 151 27.80 -12.20 -5.61
N ALA A 152 26.93 -11.19 -5.74
CA ALA A 152 27.09 -9.93 -5.01
C ALA A 152 26.49 -9.95 -3.60
N TYR A 153 25.64 -10.93 -3.30
CA TYR A 153 25.20 -11.17 -1.93
C TYR A 153 26.25 -12.06 -1.24
N SER A 154 27.15 -11.45 -0.47
CA SER A 154 27.94 -12.18 0.52
C SER A 154 27.03 -12.60 1.68
N LEU A 155 26.08 -13.51 1.42
CA LEU A 155 25.30 -14.12 2.49
C LEU A 155 26.23 -14.96 3.35
N PRO A 156 26.04 -14.96 4.68
CA PRO A 156 26.83 -15.83 5.52
C PRO A 156 26.54 -17.29 5.15
N TYR A 157 27.56 -18.15 5.30
CA TYR A 157 27.42 -19.57 5.04
C TYR A 157 26.35 -20.18 5.97
N GLY A 158 25.60 -21.16 5.45
CA GLY A 158 24.57 -21.87 6.21
C GLY A 158 23.14 -21.39 5.93
N LYS A 159 22.18 -21.95 6.67
CA LYS A 159 20.75 -21.64 6.51
C LYS A 159 20.48 -20.22 7.01
N SER A 160 19.58 -19.52 6.33
CA SER A 160 19.26 -18.12 6.63
C SER A 160 17.76 -17.89 6.75
N ILE A 161 17.39 -16.90 7.56
CA ILE A 161 16.03 -16.41 7.76
C ILE A 161 15.99 -14.94 7.38
N LEU A 162 15.03 -14.57 6.53
CA LEU A 162 14.81 -13.19 6.13
C LEU A 162 13.73 -12.56 7.03
N LEU A 163 14.09 -11.50 7.76
CA LEU A 163 13.15 -10.63 8.44
C LEU A 163 12.95 -9.36 7.62
N ILE A 164 11.70 -9.04 7.31
CA ILE A 164 11.35 -7.84 6.53
C ILE A 164 11.05 -6.71 7.49
N ASP A 165 11.87 -5.66 7.45
CA ASP A 165 11.64 -4.45 8.24
C ASP A 165 10.61 -3.52 7.56
N GLN A 166 9.99 -2.64 8.34
CA GLN A 166 9.11 -1.59 7.84
C GLN A 166 9.61 -0.21 8.29
N PHE A 167 9.18 0.83 7.60
CA PHE A 167 9.49 2.19 8.01
C PHE A 167 8.44 2.69 9.02
N GLU A 168 8.89 3.41 10.05
CA GLU A 168 8.04 3.83 11.19
C GLU A 168 6.80 4.65 10.83
N ASN A 169 6.80 5.33 9.69
CA ASN A 169 5.71 6.18 9.23
C ASN A 169 4.84 5.48 8.16
N SER A 170 4.93 4.15 8.05
CA SER A 170 4.06 3.38 7.17
C SER A 170 2.61 3.53 7.60
N LYS A 171 1.71 3.67 6.63
CA LYS A 171 0.27 3.75 6.92
C LYS A 171 -0.31 2.44 7.44
N THR A 172 0.41 1.33 7.24
CA THR A 172 0.06 0.01 7.79
C THR A 172 0.32 -0.08 9.29
N ILE A 173 1.15 0.83 9.84
CA ILE A 173 1.41 0.91 11.28
C ILE A 173 0.41 1.87 11.90
N THR A 174 -0.45 1.34 12.76
CA THR A 174 -1.51 2.11 13.44
C THR A 174 -1.03 2.69 14.77
N ASP A 175 -0.23 1.93 15.52
CA ASP A 175 0.44 2.36 16.74
C ASP A 175 1.94 1.99 16.67
N LYS A 176 2.82 2.98 16.88
CA LYS A 176 4.27 2.78 16.78
C LYS A 176 4.83 1.94 17.94
N HIS A 177 4.30 2.12 19.15
CA HIS A 177 4.80 1.41 20.33
C HIS A 177 4.45 -0.08 20.27
N GLU A 178 3.20 -0.40 19.89
CA GLU A 178 2.78 -1.78 19.63
C GLU A 178 3.62 -2.40 18.51
N ALA A 179 3.84 -1.66 17.41
CA ALA A 179 4.69 -2.14 16.32
C ALA A 179 6.12 -2.45 16.78
N TYR A 180 6.78 -1.57 17.54
CA TYR A 180 8.13 -1.86 18.07
C TYR A 180 8.15 -3.18 18.85
N ALA A 181 7.17 -3.41 19.73
CA ALA A 181 7.07 -4.65 20.49
C ALA A 181 6.87 -5.87 19.58
N ASP A 182 6.05 -5.76 18.53
CA ASP A 182 5.79 -6.86 17.61
C ASP A 182 6.99 -7.18 16.70
N PHE A 183 7.73 -6.17 16.23
CA PHE A 183 8.97 -6.37 15.49
C PHE A 183 10.07 -7.00 16.38
N GLN A 184 10.17 -6.58 17.64
CA GLN A 184 11.08 -7.22 18.61
C GLN A 184 10.70 -8.69 18.85
N LYS A 185 9.41 -8.99 19.08
CA LYS A 185 8.92 -10.37 19.19
C LYS A 185 9.23 -11.21 17.95
N MET A 186 9.09 -10.64 16.74
CA MET A 186 9.41 -11.32 15.49
C MET A 186 10.90 -11.71 15.42
N TYR A 187 11.79 -10.79 15.80
CA TYR A 187 13.22 -11.07 15.89
C TYR A 187 13.54 -12.13 16.95
N GLU A 188 13.04 -11.96 18.17
CA GLU A 188 13.26 -12.91 19.26
C GLU A 188 12.77 -14.32 18.91
N TYR A 189 11.59 -14.42 18.28
CA TYR A 189 11.03 -15.70 17.86
C TYR A 189 11.95 -16.39 16.83
N ALA A 190 12.43 -15.65 15.82
CA ALA A 190 13.35 -16.19 14.82
C ALA A 190 14.66 -16.67 15.46
N SER A 191 15.24 -15.85 16.35
CA SER A 191 16.50 -16.17 17.05
C SER A 191 16.38 -17.38 17.97
N LYS A 192 15.28 -17.51 18.73
CA LYS A 192 15.05 -18.64 19.64
C LYS A 192 14.71 -19.93 18.91
N LYS A 193 13.90 -19.84 17.85
CA LYS A 193 13.44 -21.03 17.11
C LYS A 193 14.51 -21.61 16.19
N TYR A 194 15.40 -20.76 15.69
CA TYR A 194 16.42 -21.15 14.72
C TYR A 194 17.80 -20.60 15.13
N PRO A 195 18.36 -21.07 16.26
CA PRO A 195 19.59 -20.53 16.82
C PRO A 195 20.81 -20.67 15.90
N ASP A 196 20.84 -21.71 15.06
CA ASP A 196 21.95 -21.98 14.14
C ASP A 196 21.77 -21.33 12.76
N HIS A 197 20.75 -20.48 12.58
CA HIS A 197 20.47 -19.82 11.29
C HIS A 197 20.92 -18.37 11.31
N ASN A 198 21.42 -17.90 10.17
CA ASN A 198 21.70 -16.48 9.98
C ASN A 198 20.39 -15.70 9.92
N ILE A 199 20.28 -14.59 10.66
CA ILE A 199 19.14 -13.67 10.55
C ILE A 199 19.54 -12.50 9.65
N ILE A 200 18.89 -12.42 8.49
CA ILE A 200 19.08 -11.34 7.51
C ILE A 200 17.92 -10.36 7.66
N ILE A 201 18.22 -9.10 7.98
CA ILE A 201 17.20 -8.06 8.07
C ILE A 201 17.15 -7.28 6.76
N LYS A 202 16.05 -7.42 6.02
CA LYS A 202 15.79 -6.63 4.81
C LYS A 202 15.15 -5.30 5.19
N VAL A 203 15.97 -4.26 5.19
CA VAL A 203 15.54 -2.88 5.45
C VAL A 203 14.63 -2.37 4.33
N HIS A 204 13.58 -1.64 4.70
CA HIS A 204 12.66 -1.03 3.75
C HIS A 204 13.38 0.05 2.90
N PRO A 205 13.20 0.10 1.57
CA PRO A 205 13.95 1.01 0.70
C PRO A 205 13.68 2.51 1.00
N GLU A 206 12.46 2.86 1.40
CA GLU A 206 12.14 4.22 1.86
C GLU A 206 12.90 4.62 3.15
N THR A 207 13.29 3.66 4.00
CA THR A 207 14.10 3.95 5.21
C THR A 207 15.50 4.40 4.80
N VAL A 208 16.12 3.64 3.89
CA VAL A 208 17.47 3.90 3.36
C VAL A 208 17.54 5.25 2.66
N LYS A 209 16.61 5.53 1.73
CA LYS A 209 16.65 6.79 0.97
C LYS A 209 16.17 8.01 1.76
N ALA A 210 15.16 7.86 2.63
CA ALA A 210 14.57 9.00 3.33
C ALA A 210 15.23 9.31 4.69
N LYS A 211 16.34 8.65 5.05
CA LYS A 211 17.01 8.75 6.37
C LYS A 211 16.02 8.57 7.55
N LYS A 212 15.07 7.66 7.39
CA LYS A 212 14.07 7.34 8.43
C LYS A 212 14.57 6.16 9.25
N ARG A 213 13.92 5.89 10.39
CA ARG A 213 14.21 4.72 11.22
C ARG A 213 13.32 3.53 10.82
N GLY A 214 13.90 2.34 10.82
CA GLY A 214 13.17 1.07 10.80
C GLY A 214 12.76 0.63 12.21
N PHE A 215 12.09 -0.52 12.33
CA PHE A 215 11.75 -1.12 13.62
C PHE A 215 12.80 -2.15 14.08
N LEU A 216 13.50 -2.78 13.12
CA LEU A 216 14.55 -3.77 13.38
C LEU A 216 15.97 -3.22 13.30
N GLN A 217 16.15 -2.02 12.75
CA GLN A 217 17.43 -1.32 12.80
C GLN A 217 17.59 -0.64 14.16
N GLN A 218 18.52 -1.15 14.98
CA GLN A 218 19.13 -0.41 16.10
C GLN A 218 20.43 0.23 15.62
#